data_AF-A0A9D8WAE7-F1
#
_entry.id   AF-A0A9D8WAE7-F1
#
_cell.length_a   1.000
_cell.length_b   1.000
_cell.length_c   1.000
_cell.angle_alpha   90.00
_cell.angle_beta   90.00
_cell.angle_gamma   90.00
#
_symmetry.space_group_name_H-M   'P 1'
#
loop_
_entity.id
_entity.type
_entity.pdbx_description
1 polymer ?
#
loop_
_entity_poly.entity_id
_entity_poly.type
_entity_poly.pdbx_seq_one_letter_code
_entity_poly.pdbx_strand_id
1 'polypeptide(L)'
;MSSLLDAPLLAELAPTFGLTGGQAASLLGCSPAIQRSEWIGAATPQLMPAAEAYAQLTGRRVALTDDPVAAAQDPDFSVLVTEAESVTPELLEGLFSEATLRTRRAAPGVVFAGAGPGAARQALQHAVAMRLSAECAPGRRVAIFPLDDVGLVRGADQSILAGAGRFEELADDFQDGDIALLSITTHSDGIDMFLGPRQVACGWNSWGEIATPGAMPRCLIERHCHRLNISIAEDDIGGRRVDPTRWRARVLFLDVCFGLMATDLVDRRYGLLNALENGGRVGAIVTNFELSFTTVDFSETVSEALCSGGQ
;
A
#
# COMPACT_ATOMS: atom_id res chain seq x y z
N MET A 1 -27.61 -10.74 -14.23
CA MET A 1 -26.15 -10.68 -14.00
C MET A 1 -25.93 -11.04 -12.55
N SER A 2 -25.38 -12.24 -12.30
CA SER A 2 -25.14 -12.73 -10.94
C SER A 2 -24.10 -11.84 -10.28
N SER A 3 -24.39 -11.37 -9.07
CA SER A 3 -23.45 -10.61 -8.24
C SER A 3 -22.20 -11.45 -8.00
N LEU A 4 -21.10 -11.15 -8.69
CA LEU A 4 -19.78 -11.76 -8.49
C LEU A 4 -19.15 -11.38 -7.13
N LEU A 5 -19.75 -10.43 -6.41
CA LEU A 5 -19.46 -10.20 -5.01
C LEU A 5 -20.16 -11.28 -4.18
N ASP A 6 -19.49 -12.41 -4.04
CA ASP A 6 -19.86 -13.42 -3.07
C ASP A 6 -19.75 -12.78 -1.67
N ALA A 7 -20.90 -12.62 -1.00
CA ALA A 7 -20.97 -12.28 0.42
C ALA A 7 -19.94 -13.04 1.30
N PRO A 8 -19.56 -14.30 0.99
CA PRO A 8 -18.42 -14.97 1.61
C PRO A 8 -17.09 -14.20 1.60
N LEU A 9 -16.69 -13.61 0.46
CA LEU A 9 -15.39 -12.93 0.34
C LEU A 9 -15.35 -11.64 1.15
N LEU A 10 -16.47 -10.92 1.21
CA LEU A 10 -16.59 -9.73 2.04
C LEU A 10 -16.68 -10.04 3.53
N ALA A 11 -17.31 -11.16 3.90
CA ALA A 11 -17.25 -11.67 5.27
C ALA A 11 -15.82 -12.05 5.68
N GLU A 12 -15.00 -12.53 4.73
CA GLU A 12 -13.59 -12.82 4.95
C GLU A 12 -12.71 -11.56 5.05
N LEU A 13 -13.01 -10.53 4.24
CA LEU A 13 -12.27 -9.25 4.27
C LEU A 13 -12.72 -8.33 5.41
N ALA A 14 -13.94 -8.49 5.93
CA ALA A 14 -14.52 -7.66 6.98
C ALA A 14 -13.62 -7.52 8.24
N PRO A 15 -13.03 -8.59 8.79
CA PRO A 15 -12.13 -8.50 9.94
C PRO A 15 -10.84 -7.70 9.66
N THR A 16 -10.36 -7.70 8.41
CA THR A 16 -9.19 -6.90 7.98
C THR A 16 -9.45 -5.42 8.16
N PHE A 17 -10.71 -4.99 8.05
CA PHE A 17 -11.12 -3.61 8.15
C PHE A 17 -11.93 -3.27 9.41
N GLY A 18 -11.88 -4.14 10.43
CA GLY A 18 -12.63 -3.94 11.68
C GLY A 18 -14.16 -3.98 11.52
N LEU A 19 -14.67 -4.54 10.43
CA LEU A 19 -16.11 -4.64 10.18
C LEU A 19 -16.72 -5.88 10.80
N THR A 20 -17.94 -5.72 11.32
CA THR A 20 -18.85 -6.83 11.57
C THR A 20 -19.50 -7.32 10.26
N GLY A 21 -19.95 -8.58 10.23
CA GLY A 21 -20.62 -9.14 9.03
C GLY A 21 -21.84 -8.34 8.56
N GLY A 22 -22.55 -7.66 9.47
CA GLY A 22 -23.66 -6.76 9.13
C GLY A 22 -23.21 -5.46 8.45
N GLN A 23 -22.06 -4.90 8.84
CA GLN A 23 -21.50 -3.70 8.21
C GLN A 23 -21.00 -4.01 6.79
N ALA A 24 -20.34 -5.15 6.59
CA ALA A 24 -19.91 -5.62 5.27
C ALA A 24 -21.09 -5.84 4.31
N ALA A 25 -22.20 -6.41 4.80
CA ALA A 25 -23.42 -6.57 4.00
C ALA A 25 -24.10 -5.23 3.66
N SER A 26 -24.05 -4.24 4.56
CA SER A 26 -24.56 -2.89 4.30
C SER A 26 -23.76 -2.16 3.22
N LEU A 27 -22.43 -2.33 3.20
CA LEU A 27 -21.56 -1.77 2.14
C LEU A 27 -21.93 -2.33 0.77
N LEU A 28 -22.26 -3.62 0.66
CA LEU A 28 -22.74 -4.20 -0.59
C LEU A 28 -24.09 -3.63 -1.06
N GLY A 29 -24.94 -3.23 -0.11
CA GLY A 29 -26.28 -2.70 -0.38
C GLY A 29 -26.30 -1.22 -0.76
N CYS A 30 -25.25 -0.45 -0.42
CA CYS A 30 -25.16 0.97 -0.76
C CYS A 30 -24.71 1.15 -2.23
N SER A 31 -25.20 2.19 -2.90
CA SER A 31 -24.62 2.61 -4.19
C SER A 31 -23.21 3.19 -3.95
N PRO A 32 -22.24 2.93 -4.85
CA PRO A 32 -20.91 3.54 -4.75
C PRO A 32 -21.02 5.07 -4.74
N ALA A 33 -20.33 5.73 -3.81
CA ALA A 33 -20.23 7.19 -3.74
C ALA A 33 -19.28 7.78 -4.80
N ILE A 34 -18.55 6.93 -5.52
CA ILE A 34 -17.48 7.31 -6.44
C ILE A 34 -18.04 7.60 -7.85
N GLN A 35 -17.43 8.57 -8.53
CA GLN A 35 -17.91 9.14 -9.79
C GLN A 35 -18.08 8.10 -10.90
N ARG A 36 -19.31 7.97 -11.43
CA ARG A 36 -19.68 6.98 -12.46
C ARG A 36 -19.04 7.20 -13.84
N SER A 37 -18.44 8.37 -14.09
CA SER A 37 -17.80 8.67 -15.38
C SER A 37 -16.41 8.04 -15.50
N GLU A 38 -15.70 7.87 -14.38
CA GLU A 38 -14.35 7.32 -14.36
C GLU A 38 -14.32 5.87 -14.86
N TRP A 39 -13.20 5.49 -15.44
CA TRP A 39 -12.97 4.13 -15.93
C TRP A 39 -11.65 3.53 -15.43
N ILE A 40 -11.62 2.20 -15.40
CA ILE A 40 -10.51 1.36 -14.97
C ILE A 40 -9.99 0.60 -16.18
N GLY A 41 -8.68 0.65 -16.40
CA GLY A 41 -8.02 -0.11 -17.45
C GLY A 41 -7.50 -1.44 -16.94
N ALA A 42 -7.81 -2.54 -17.61
CA ALA A 42 -7.09 -3.79 -17.45
C ALA A 42 -5.99 -3.87 -18.51
N ALA A 43 -4.74 -4.08 -18.08
CA ALA A 43 -3.58 -4.14 -18.97
C ALA A 43 -3.61 -5.35 -19.92
N THR A 44 -4.29 -6.44 -19.52
CA THR A 44 -4.43 -7.66 -20.32
C THR A 44 -5.83 -8.26 -20.20
N PRO A 45 -6.29 -9.07 -21.17
CA PRO A 45 -7.55 -9.80 -21.08
C PRO A 45 -7.69 -10.68 -19.82
N GLN A 46 -6.59 -11.22 -19.31
CA GLN A 46 -6.56 -12.09 -18.13
C GLN A 46 -6.88 -11.32 -16.84
N LEU A 47 -6.64 -10.01 -16.81
CA LEU A 47 -6.87 -9.15 -15.65
C LEU A 47 -8.28 -8.54 -15.61
N MET A 48 -9.07 -8.73 -16.68
CA MET A 48 -10.45 -8.23 -16.74
C MET A 48 -11.32 -8.64 -15.55
N PRO A 49 -11.28 -9.89 -15.06
CA PRO A 49 -12.10 -10.26 -13.90
C PRO A 49 -11.77 -9.45 -12.63
N ALA A 50 -10.48 -9.15 -12.41
CA ALA A 50 -10.07 -8.33 -11.27
C ALA A 50 -10.50 -6.86 -11.45
N ALA A 51 -10.36 -6.32 -12.67
CA ALA A 51 -10.80 -4.97 -13.00
C ALA A 51 -12.33 -4.81 -12.91
N GLU A 52 -13.10 -5.79 -13.37
CA GLU A 52 -14.57 -5.84 -13.23
C GLU A 52 -15.00 -5.88 -11.77
N ALA A 53 -14.33 -6.69 -10.96
CA ALA A 53 -14.62 -6.80 -9.53
C ALA A 53 -14.36 -5.46 -8.79
N TYR A 54 -13.22 -4.82 -9.08
CA TYR A 54 -12.92 -3.49 -8.56
C TYR A 54 -13.94 -2.45 -9.05
N ALA A 55 -14.24 -2.45 -10.35
CA ALA A 55 -15.20 -1.55 -10.99
C ALA A 55 -16.60 -1.64 -10.38
N GLN A 56 -17.07 -2.85 -10.10
CA GLN A 56 -18.37 -3.10 -9.48
C GLN A 56 -18.46 -2.46 -8.09
N LEU A 57 -17.41 -2.56 -7.27
CA LEU A 57 -17.39 -1.97 -5.93
C LEU A 57 -17.23 -0.45 -5.94
N THR A 58 -16.50 0.09 -6.92
CA THR A 58 -16.27 1.53 -7.02
C THR A 58 -17.25 2.24 -7.96
N GLY A 59 -18.17 1.53 -8.61
CA GLY A 59 -19.15 2.12 -9.53
C GLY A 59 -18.56 2.73 -10.81
N ARG A 60 -17.39 2.27 -11.23
CA ARG A 60 -16.64 2.78 -12.39
C ARG A 60 -16.88 1.91 -13.63
N ARG A 61 -16.56 2.45 -14.81
CA ARG A 61 -16.53 1.67 -16.05
C ARG A 61 -15.23 0.86 -16.12
N VAL A 62 -15.22 -0.22 -16.91
CA VAL A 62 -14.00 -1.02 -17.15
C VAL A 62 -13.76 -1.15 -18.65
N ALA A 63 -12.49 -1.10 -19.05
CA ALA A 63 -12.06 -1.33 -20.42
C ALA A 63 -10.68 -2.00 -20.45
N LEU A 64 -10.38 -2.68 -21.56
CA LEU A 64 -9.01 -3.10 -21.85
C LEU A 64 -8.18 -1.91 -22.31
N THR A 65 -6.92 -1.86 -21.89
CA THR A 65 -5.94 -0.89 -22.36
C THR A 65 -4.62 -1.60 -22.64
N ASP A 66 -4.15 -1.51 -23.88
CA ASP A 66 -2.86 -2.00 -24.34
C ASP A 66 -1.76 -0.92 -24.23
N ASP A 67 -2.15 0.34 -24.07
CA ASP A 67 -1.27 1.48 -23.80
C ASP A 67 -1.79 2.30 -22.59
N PRO A 68 -1.37 1.93 -21.36
CA PRO A 68 -1.78 2.64 -20.15
C PRO A 68 -1.32 4.11 -20.10
N VAL A 69 -0.23 4.46 -20.78
CA VAL A 69 0.30 5.84 -20.78
C VAL A 69 -0.56 6.73 -21.67
N ALA A 70 -0.99 6.23 -22.83
CA ALA A 70 -1.99 6.91 -23.65
C ALA A 70 -3.34 7.00 -22.94
N ALA A 71 -3.78 5.92 -22.28
CA ALA A 71 -5.01 5.92 -21.47
C ALA A 71 -4.98 6.99 -20.37
N ALA A 72 -3.83 7.22 -19.74
CA ALA A 72 -3.67 8.26 -18.73
C ALA A 72 -3.82 9.70 -19.25
N GLN A 73 -3.91 9.91 -20.57
CA GLN A 73 -4.29 11.21 -21.14
C GLN A 73 -5.80 11.47 -21.08
N ASP A 74 -6.62 10.43 -20.91
CA ASP A 74 -8.05 10.57 -20.66
C ASP A 74 -8.29 11.03 -19.21
N PRO A 75 -8.91 12.20 -18.97
CA PRO A 75 -9.16 12.69 -17.62
C PRO A 75 -10.05 11.76 -16.78
N ASP A 76 -10.84 10.87 -17.41
CA ASP A 76 -11.68 9.90 -16.71
C ASP A 76 -10.95 8.56 -16.42
N PHE A 77 -9.73 8.34 -16.93
CA PHE A 77 -8.96 7.12 -16.60
C PHE A 77 -8.47 7.17 -15.15
N SER A 78 -8.91 6.27 -14.28
CA SER A 78 -8.70 6.42 -12.83
C SER A 78 -7.79 5.37 -12.20
N VAL A 79 -7.76 4.15 -12.75
CA VAL A 79 -7.01 3.03 -12.17
C VAL A 79 -6.49 2.13 -13.28
N LEU A 80 -5.23 1.71 -13.16
CA LEU A 80 -4.64 0.63 -13.93
C LEU A 80 -4.64 -0.66 -13.11
N VAL A 81 -5.23 -1.73 -13.64
CA VAL A 81 -5.07 -3.09 -13.12
C VAL A 81 -4.04 -3.81 -13.97
N THR A 82 -2.93 -4.19 -13.37
CA THR A 82 -1.77 -4.78 -14.06
C THR A 82 -1.07 -5.83 -13.20
N GLU A 83 -0.23 -6.65 -13.82
CA GLU A 83 0.68 -7.55 -13.11
C GLU A 83 1.83 -6.75 -12.51
N ALA A 84 2.30 -7.14 -11.32
CA ALA A 84 3.38 -6.43 -10.64
C ALA A 84 4.66 -6.39 -11.49
N GLU A 85 4.93 -7.44 -12.25
CA GLU A 85 6.06 -7.58 -13.16
C GLU A 85 6.01 -6.63 -14.36
N SER A 86 4.80 -6.18 -14.75
CA SER A 86 4.59 -5.28 -15.88
C SER A 86 4.79 -3.81 -15.51
N VAL A 87 5.02 -3.50 -14.24
CA VAL A 87 5.18 -2.12 -13.76
C VAL A 87 6.62 -1.67 -13.90
N THR A 88 6.99 -0.94 -14.96
CA THR A 88 8.37 -0.45 -15.16
C THR A 88 8.51 1.01 -14.74
N PRO A 89 9.75 1.55 -14.62
CA PRO A 89 9.95 2.97 -14.34
C PRO A 89 9.32 3.84 -15.43
N GLU A 90 9.41 3.45 -16.70
CA GLU A 90 8.82 4.19 -17.83
C GLU A 90 7.29 4.25 -17.75
N LEU A 91 6.66 3.16 -17.31
CA LEU A 91 5.22 3.15 -17.08
C LEU A 91 4.84 4.15 -15.97
N LEU A 92 5.54 4.08 -14.83
CA LEU A 92 5.27 4.97 -13.70
C LEU A 92 5.53 6.43 -14.04
N GLU A 93 6.63 6.74 -14.73
CA GLU A 93 6.90 8.08 -15.25
C GLU A 93 5.78 8.54 -16.20
N GLY A 94 5.31 7.68 -17.10
CA GLY A 94 4.18 8.00 -17.99
C GLY A 94 2.89 8.32 -17.23
N LEU A 95 2.56 7.55 -16.20
CA LEU A 95 1.35 7.71 -15.38
C LEU A 95 1.42 8.90 -14.43
N PHE A 96 2.60 9.20 -13.88
CA PHE A 96 2.78 10.15 -12.76
C PHE A 96 3.66 11.35 -13.10
N SER A 97 4.08 11.54 -14.37
CA SER A 97 4.80 12.75 -14.75
C SER A 97 4.00 14.01 -14.44
N GLU A 98 4.70 15.10 -14.13
CA GLU A 98 4.07 16.40 -13.90
C GLU A 98 3.16 16.82 -15.08
N ALA A 99 3.58 16.53 -16.31
CA ALA A 99 2.79 16.82 -17.51
C ALA A 99 1.45 16.06 -17.52
N THR A 100 1.47 14.77 -17.18
CA THR A 100 0.27 13.94 -17.05
C THR A 100 -0.61 14.42 -15.89
N LEU A 101 -0.03 14.72 -14.72
CA LEU A 101 -0.81 15.08 -13.53
C LEU A 101 -1.46 16.47 -13.63
N ARG A 102 -0.83 17.45 -14.29
CA ARG A 102 -1.36 18.82 -14.42
C ARG A 102 -2.68 18.92 -15.18
N THR A 103 -2.99 17.97 -16.06
CA THR A 103 -4.22 17.96 -16.86
C THR A 103 -5.36 17.22 -16.17
N ARG A 104 -5.10 16.65 -14.99
CA ARG A 104 -5.99 15.69 -14.32
C ARG A 104 -6.50 16.25 -13.01
N ARG A 105 -7.67 15.75 -12.59
CA ARG A 105 -8.25 16.06 -11.28
C ARG A 105 -7.63 15.24 -10.15
N ALA A 106 -7.21 14.02 -10.47
CA ALA A 106 -6.59 13.08 -9.55
C ALA A 106 -5.55 12.21 -10.28
N ALA A 107 -4.54 11.77 -9.52
CA ALA A 107 -3.56 10.81 -10.01
C ALA A 107 -4.20 9.43 -10.20
N PRO A 108 -3.82 8.67 -11.25
CA PRO A 108 -4.33 7.32 -11.44
C PRO A 108 -3.79 6.39 -10.34
N GLY A 109 -4.62 5.48 -9.85
CA GLY A 109 -4.19 4.39 -8.98
C GLY A 109 -3.61 3.21 -9.77
N VAL A 110 -2.81 2.37 -9.11
CA VAL A 110 -2.37 1.09 -9.67
C VAL A 110 -2.80 -0.04 -8.73
N VAL A 111 -3.42 -1.07 -9.29
CA VAL A 111 -3.83 -2.28 -8.57
C VAL A 111 -3.07 -3.45 -9.17
N PHE A 112 -2.26 -4.12 -8.34
CA PHE A 112 -1.59 -5.33 -8.75
C PHE A 112 -2.54 -6.51 -8.64
N ALA A 113 -2.59 -7.31 -9.69
CA ALA A 113 -3.33 -8.56 -9.71
C ALA A 113 -2.61 -9.58 -10.60
N GLY A 114 -2.57 -10.83 -10.18
CA GLY A 114 -2.07 -11.91 -11.03
C GLY A 114 -3.10 -12.38 -12.06
N ALA A 115 -2.74 -13.34 -12.92
CA ALA A 115 -3.69 -13.97 -13.84
C ALA A 115 -4.57 -15.08 -13.19
N GLY A 116 -4.37 -15.35 -11.89
CA GLY A 116 -5.01 -16.47 -11.18
C GLY A 116 -6.30 -16.11 -10.42
N PRO A 117 -7.02 -17.10 -9.87
CA PRO A 117 -8.27 -16.90 -9.11
C PRO A 117 -8.14 -15.95 -7.90
N GLY A 118 -6.93 -15.79 -7.36
CA GLY A 118 -6.64 -14.85 -6.25
C GLY A 118 -6.60 -13.37 -6.65
N ALA A 119 -6.54 -13.07 -7.95
CA ALA A 119 -6.40 -11.70 -8.44
C ALA A 119 -7.60 -10.81 -8.12
N ALA A 120 -8.80 -11.36 -8.28
CA ALA A 120 -10.03 -10.67 -7.91
C ALA A 120 -10.06 -10.35 -6.41
N ARG A 121 -9.55 -11.24 -5.56
CA ARG A 121 -9.52 -11.02 -4.10
C ARG A 121 -8.66 -9.82 -3.71
N GLN A 122 -7.45 -9.70 -4.26
CA GLN A 122 -6.56 -8.57 -3.95
C GLN A 122 -7.16 -7.24 -4.44
N ALA A 123 -7.68 -7.21 -5.67
CA ALA A 123 -8.40 -6.05 -6.18
C ALA A 123 -9.61 -5.66 -5.30
N LEU A 124 -10.36 -6.65 -4.82
CA LEU A 124 -11.51 -6.43 -3.94
C LEU A 124 -11.10 -5.91 -2.56
N GLN A 125 -9.96 -6.35 -1.99
CA GLN A 125 -9.41 -5.78 -0.75
C GLN A 125 -9.17 -4.28 -0.89
N HIS A 126 -8.53 -3.85 -1.98
CA HIS A 126 -8.26 -2.42 -2.23
C HIS A 126 -9.54 -1.60 -2.46
N ALA A 127 -10.51 -2.15 -3.21
CA ALA A 127 -11.79 -1.49 -3.44
C ALA A 127 -12.61 -1.33 -2.15
N VAL A 128 -12.59 -2.34 -1.27
CA VAL A 128 -13.25 -2.28 0.05
C VAL A 128 -12.57 -1.24 0.95
N ALA A 129 -11.24 -1.22 1.00
CA ALA A 129 -10.49 -0.22 1.76
C ALA A 129 -10.85 1.22 1.36
N MET A 130 -10.88 1.48 0.05
CA MET A 130 -11.28 2.77 -0.50
C MET A 130 -12.68 3.18 -0.06
N ARG A 131 -13.63 2.24 -0.14
CA ARG A 131 -15.02 2.51 0.22
C ARG A 131 -15.21 2.76 1.71
N LEU A 132 -14.51 2.00 2.54
CA LEU A 132 -14.55 2.15 4.00
C LEU A 132 -13.91 3.44 4.49
N SER A 133 -12.86 3.89 3.81
CA SER A 133 -12.24 5.17 4.14
C SER A 133 -13.21 6.34 3.92
N ALA A 134 -14.18 6.20 3.01
CA ALA A 134 -15.22 7.21 2.77
C ALA A 134 -16.42 7.13 3.73
N GLU A 135 -16.72 5.95 4.28
CA GLU A 135 -17.97 5.71 5.04
C GLU A 135 -17.74 5.56 6.57
N CYS A 136 -16.53 5.25 7.03
CA CYS A 136 -16.26 5.02 8.44
C CYS A 136 -15.85 6.29 9.22
N ALA A 137 -16.10 6.28 10.53
CA ALA A 137 -15.55 7.27 11.44
C ALA A 137 -14.02 7.36 11.29
N PRO A 138 -13.41 8.54 11.51
CA PRO A 138 -11.96 8.69 11.52
C PRO A 138 -11.39 7.71 12.55
N GLY A 139 -10.78 6.63 12.07
CA GLY A 139 -10.10 5.68 12.92
C GLY A 139 -8.81 6.29 13.45
N ARG A 140 -8.06 5.53 14.23
CA ARG A 140 -6.84 6.03 14.84
C ARG A 140 -5.81 6.39 13.76
N ARG A 141 -5.24 7.60 13.83
CA ARG A 141 -4.07 8.01 13.04
C ARG A 141 -2.79 7.65 13.78
N VAL A 142 -1.83 7.04 13.10
CA VAL A 142 -0.49 6.77 13.61
C VAL A 142 0.53 7.34 12.63
N ALA A 143 1.34 8.30 13.07
CA ALA A 143 2.37 8.92 12.25
C ALA A 143 3.76 8.69 12.87
N ILE A 144 4.71 8.24 12.05
CA ILE A 144 6.06 7.88 12.47
C ILE A 144 7.10 8.65 11.65
N PHE A 145 8.00 9.31 12.36
CA PHE A 145 9.09 10.13 11.85
C PHE A 145 10.41 9.71 12.48
N PRO A 146 10.99 8.54 12.13
CA PRO A 146 12.13 7.97 12.83
C PRO A 146 13.36 8.88 12.90
N LEU A 147 13.47 9.82 11.97
CA LEU A 147 14.58 10.74 11.80
C LEU A 147 14.38 12.07 12.54
N ASP A 148 13.17 12.36 13.01
CA ASP A 148 12.81 13.66 13.60
C ASP A 148 12.67 13.58 15.12
N ASP A 149 13.12 14.62 15.83
CA ASP A 149 13.17 14.67 17.30
C ASP A 149 11.81 15.00 17.97
N VAL A 150 10.72 14.43 17.45
CA VAL A 150 9.34 14.70 17.91
C VAL A 150 9.00 13.97 19.22
N GLY A 151 9.72 12.90 19.56
CA GLY A 151 9.45 12.09 20.75
C GLY A 151 8.25 11.15 20.57
N LEU A 152 7.45 10.93 21.61
CA LEU A 152 6.21 10.13 21.52
C LEU A 152 5.05 10.96 22.09
N VAL A 153 4.06 11.24 21.26
CA VAL A 153 2.87 12.02 21.61
C VAL A 153 1.63 11.17 21.34
N ARG A 154 0.72 11.12 22.32
CA ARG A 154 -0.59 10.48 22.19
C ARG A 154 -1.67 11.54 22.33
N GLY A 155 -2.47 11.71 21.28
CA GLY A 155 -3.57 12.66 21.23
C GLY A 155 -4.80 12.20 22.01
N ALA A 156 -5.67 13.15 22.37
CA ALA A 156 -6.94 12.85 23.06
C ALA A 156 -7.92 12.05 22.19
N ASP A 157 -7.77 12.15 20.86
CA ASP A 157 -8.48 11.40 19.82
C ASP A 157 -7.86 10.02 19.54
N GLN A 158 -6.98 9.54 20.43
CA GLN A 158 -6.18 8.32 20.28
C GLN A 158 -5.10 8.40 19.19
N SER A 159 -4.92 9.52 18.49
CA SER A 159 -3.83 9.65 17.52
C SER A 159 -2.46 9.44 18.17
N ILE A 160 -1.52 8.90 17.40
CA ILE A 160 -0.14 8.67 17.86
C ILE A 160 0.81 9.34 16.89
N LEU A 161 1.75 10.09 17.43
CA LEU A 161 2.88 10.67 16.71
C LEU A 161 4.15 10.20 17.39
N ALA A 162 5.05 9.56 16.63
CA ALA A 162 6.31 9.05 17.16
C ALA A 162 7.48 9.45 16.28
N GLY A 163 8.56 9.92 16.87
CA GLY A 163 9.83 10.18 16.21
C GLY A 163 11.01 9.64 17.00
N ALA A 164 12.22 10.10 16.65
CA ALA A 164 13.48 9.78 17.30
C ALA A 164 13.72 8.27 17.45
N GLY A 165 13.32 7.48 16.44
CA GLY A 165 13.47 6.03 16.43
C GLY A 165 12.69 5.26 17.49
N ARG A 166 11.64 5.85 18.10
CA ARG A 166 10.84 5.22 19.17
C ARG A 166 9.80 4.21 18.68
N PHE A 167 10.03 3.58 17.53
CA PHE A 167 9.10 2.60 16.95
C PHE A 167 8.88 1.39 17.89
N GLU A 168 9.89 0.98 18.65
CA GLU A 168 9.80 -0.15 19.58
C GLU A 168 8.70 0.01 20.63
N GLU A 169 8.39 1.24 21.00
CA GLU A 169 7.34 1.57 21.96
C GLU A 169 5.92 1.50 21.38
N LEU A 170 5.80 1.28 20.07
CA LEU A 170 4.53 1.18 19.35
C LEU A 170 4.17 -0.26 18.97
N ALA A 171 5.00 -1.25 19.30
CA ALA A 171 4.84 -2.61 18.79
C ALA A 171 3.43 -3.21 19.04
N ASP A 172 2.82 -2.89 20.19
CA ASP A 172 1.46 -3.33 20.57
C ASP A 172 0.38 -2.53 19.84
N ASP A 173 0.61 -1.24 19.61
CA ASP A 173 -0.32 -0.36 18.89
C ASP A 173 -0.55 -0.86 17.46
N PHE A 174 0.45 -1.46 16.80
CA PHE A 174 0.36 -1.90 15.41
C PHE A 174 -0.42 -3.20 15.20
N GLN A 175 -0.59 -4.02 16.24
CA GLN A 175 -1.12 -5.38 16.08
C GLN A 175 -2.63 -5.45 16.32
N ASP A 176 -3.16 -4.61 17.22
CA ASP A 176 -4.53 -4.76 17.75
C ASP A 176 -5.45 -3.56 17.49
N GLY A 177 -4.95 -2.47 16.87
CA GLY A 177 -5.72 -1.25 16.62
C GLY A 177 -6.44 -1.19 15.26
N ASP A 178 -7.62 -0.56 15.22
CA ASP A 178 -8.26 -0.05 14.00
C ASP A 178 -7.55 1.24 13.56
N ILE A 179 -6.42 1.07 12.89
CA ILE A 179 -5.62 2.19 12.34
C ILE A 179 -6.25 2.59 11.00
N ALA A 180 -6.81 3.80 10.93
CA ALA A 180 -7.32 4.33 9.66
C ALA A 180 -6.17 4.77 8.74
N LEU A 181 -5.22 5.54 9.29
CA LEU A 181 -4.04 5.99 8.57
C LEU A 181 -2.79 5.67 9.37
N LEU A 182 -1.87 4.96 8.72
CA LEU A 182 -0.50 4.79 9.15
C LEU A 182 0.41 5.60 8.22
N SER A 183 1.07 6.62 8.73
CA SER A 183 2.05 7.41 7.98
C SER A 183 3.45 7.11 8.50
N ILE A 184 4.40 6.82 7.61
CA ILE A 184 5.81 6.63 7.97
C ILE A 184 6.66 7.45 6.99
N THR A 185 7.38 8.44 7.51
CA THR A 185 8.31 9.26 6.73
C THR A 185 9.74 8.95 7.14
N THR A 186 10.53 8.37 6.24
CA THR A 186 11.88 7.87 6.55
C THR A 186 12.66 7.51 5.28
N HIS A 187 13.83 6.88 5.42
CA HIS A 187 14.60 6.37 4.29
C HIS A 187 14.33 4.89 4.01
N SER A 188 14.09 4.57 2.74
CA SER A 188 13.97 3.21 2.19
C SER A 188 14.60 3.14 0.81
N ASP A 189 15.22 2.00 0.50
CA ASP A 189 15.69 1.66 -0.85
C ASP A 189 14.73 0.70 -1.59
N GLY A 190 13.58 0.41 -0.98
CA GLY A 190 12.57 -0.51 -1.47
C GLY A 190 12.72 -1.93 -0.92
N ILE A 191 13.87 -2.31 -0.36
CA ILE A 191 14.11 -3.61 0.28
C ILE A 191 13.89 -3.54 1.79
N ASP A 192 14.38 -2.47 2.41
CA ASP A 192 14.25 -2.22 3.83
C ASP A 192 14.04 -0.73 4.14
N MET A 193 13.51 -0.44 5.32
CA MET A 193 13.13 0.91 5.73
C MET A 193 13.60 1.22 7.15
N PHE A 194 14.22 2.38 7.34
CA PHE A 194 14.72 2.81 8.65
C PHE A 194 13.56 3.11 9.61
N LEU A 195 13.55 2.49 10.79
CA LEU A 195 12.60 2.78 11.86
C LEU A 195 13.27 3.34 13.13
N GLY A 196 14.59 3.42 13.13
CA GLY A 196 15.39 3.95 14.22
C GLY A 196 16.77 3.29 14.27
N PRO A 197 17.70 3.78 15.10
CA PRO A 197 19.06 3.24 15.20
C PRO A 197 19.15 1.76 15.53
N ARG A 198 18.07 1.20 16.11
CA ARG A 198 17.97 -0.19 16.53
C ARG A 198 16.94 -0.99 15.73
N GLN A 199 16.21 -0.36 14.82
CA GLN A 199 15.08 -1.00 14.15
C GLN A 199 15.02 -0.72 12.65
N VAL A 200 14.68 -1.77 11.91
CA VAL A 200 14.48 -1.75 10.45
C VAL A 200 13.21 -2.51 10.09
N ALA A 201 12.37 -1.96 9.23
CA ALA A 201 11.30 -2.72 8.60
C ALA A 201 11.89 -3.51 7.42
N CYS A 202 11.65 -4.83 7.36
CA CYS A 202 12.17 -5.67 6.28
C CYS A 202 11.28 -6.90 6.08
N GLY A 203 10.99 -7.23 4.81
CA GLY A 203 10.17 -8.37 4.40
C GLY A 203 10.81 -9.75 4.58
N TRP A 204 11.89 -9.88 5.35
CA TRP A 204 12.67 -11.11 5.41
C TRP A 204 11.84 -12.37 5.73
N ASN A 205 10.81 -12.27 6.57
CA ASN A 205 9.93 -13.40 6.87
C ASN A 205 9.15 -13.90 5.65
N SER A 206 8.80 -13.03 4.70
CA SER A 206 8.11 -13.43 3.47
C SER A 206 9.07 -13.96 2.39
N TRP A 207 10.38 -13.80 2.54
CA TRP A 207 11.34 -14.26 1.53
C TRP A 207 11.49 -15.78 1.47
N GLY A 208 11.16 -16.49 2.55
CA GLY A 208 11.21 -17.96 2.60
C GLY A 208 10.23 -18.65 1.63
N GLU A 209 9.25 -17.92 1.11
CA GLU A 209 8.24 -18.41 0.16
C GLU A 209 8.71 -18.28 -1.30
N ILE A 210 9.88 -17.68 -1.54
CA ILE A 210 10.44 -17.49 -2.89
C ILE A 210 11.03 -18.82 -3.38
N ALA A 211 10.22 -19.59 -4.11
CA ALA A 211 10.59 -20.91 -4.61
C ALA A 211 11.77 -20.90 -5.60
N THR A 212 11.87 -19.86 -6.44
CA THR A 212 12.96 -19.68 -7.42
C THR A 212 13.49 -18.26 -7.31
N PRO A 213 14.59 -18.03 -6.57
CA PRO A 213 15.18 -16.70 -6.40
C PRO A 213 15.63 -16.09 -7.73
N GLY A 214 15.24 -14.84 -8.00
CA GLY A 214 15.86 -14.00 -9.01
C GLY A 214 17.12 -13.31 -8.47
N ALA A 215 17.33 -12.05 -8.86
CA ALA A 215 18.42 -11.24 -8.33
C ALA A 215 18.20 -10.96 -6.83
N MET A 216 19.10 -11.47 -5.97
CA MET A 216 19.00 -11.29 -4.52
C MET A 216 19.59 -9.94 -4.06
N PRO A 217 19.03 -9.31 -3.01
CA PRO A 217 19.65 -8.15 -2.39
C PRO A 217 21.00 -8.50 -1.76
N ARG A 218 21.93 -7.54 -1.76
CA ARG A 218 23.28 -7.73 -1.21
C ARG A 218 23.30 -8.18 0.25
N CYS A 219 22.35 -7.71 1.06
CA CYS A 219 22.26 -8.08 2.47
C CYS A 219 22.13 -9.60 2.68
N LEU A 220 21.43 -10.31 1.77
CA LEU A 220 21.34 -11.78 1.79
C LEU A 220 22.62 -12.46 1.32
N ILE A 221 23.27 -11.91 0.30
CA ILE A 221 24.51 -12.45 -0.26
C ILE A 221 25.65 -12.33 0.77
N GLU A 222 25.78 -11.16 1.37
CA GLU A 222 26.85 -10.83 2.33
C GLU A 222 26.51 -11.24 3.76
N ARG A 223 25.25 -11.63 4.03
CA ARG A 223 24.72 -11.90 5.38
C ARG A 223 24.96 -10.74 6.34
N HIS A 224 24.74 -9.53 5.86
CA HIS A 224 24.97 -8.29 6.60
C HIS A 224 23.83 -7.30 6.36
N CYS A 225 23.22 -6.81 7.44
CA CYS A 225 22.23 -5.75 7.37
C CYS A 225 22.97 -4.42 7.29
N HIS A 226 23.01 -3.81 6.11
CA HIS A 226 23.72 -2.55 5.88
C HIS A 226 23.11 -1.38 6.67
N ARG A 227 21.78 -1.36 6.84
CA ARG A 227 21.10 -0.27 7.56
C ARG A 227 21.40 -0.24 9.05
N LEU A 228 21.50 -1.40 9.67
CA LEU A 228 21.84 -1.54 11.09
C LEU A 228 23.34 -1.78 11.32
N ASN A 229 24.10 -1.99 10.25
CA ASN A 229 25.51 -2.34 10.24
C ASN A 229 25.86 -3.54 11.15
N ILE A 230 25.11 -4.64 11.01
CA ILE A 230 25.27 -5.88 11.80
C ILE A 230 25.20 -7.12 10.91
N SER A 231 25.78 -8.22 11.37
CA SER A 231 25.59 -9.52 10.71
C SER A 231 24.14 -9.99 10.81
N ILE A 232 23.67 -10.68 9.77
CA ILE A 232 22.37 -11.34 9.74
C ILE A 232 22.52 -12.79 10.21
N ALA A 233 22.93 -12.97 11.46
CA ALA A 233 22.63 -14.20 12.19
C ALA A 233 21.19 -14.08 12.73
N GLU A 234 20.42 -15.17 12.73
CA GLU A 234 19.00 -15.17 13.13
C GLU A 234 18.79 -14.56 14.53
N ASP A 235 19.71 -14.81 15.47
CA ASP A 235 19.69 -14.25 16.83
C ASP A 235 19.99 -12.74 16.89
N ASP A 236 20.83 -12.23 15.99
CA ASP A 236 21.32 -10.83 16.03
C ASP A 236 20.30 -9.83 15.47
N ILE A 237 19.47 -10.26 14.51
CA ILE A 237 18.50 -9.39 13.83
C ILE A 237 17.07 -9.52 14.36
N GLY A 238 16.73 -10.63 15.02
CA GLY A 238 15.36 -10.98 15.38
C GLY A 238 14.60 -9.91 16.18
N GLY A 239 15.26 -9.26 17.14
CA GLY A 239 14.68 -8.17 17.94
C GLY A 239 14.79 -6.77 17.32
N ARG A 240 15.53 -6.63 16.22
CA ARG A 240 15.77 -5.36 15.52
C ARG A 240 14.99 -5.23 14.23
N ARG A 241 14.44 -6.32 13.72
CA ARG A 241 13.63 -6.33 12.53
C ARG A 241 12.15 -6.23 12.89
N VAL A 242 11.48 -5.31 12.22
CA VAL A 242 10.03 -5.17 12.24
C VAL A 242 9.49 -5.82 10.98
N ASP A 243 8.50 -6.69 11.15
CA ASP A 243 7.89 -7.45 10.05
C ASP A 243 6.69 -6.69 9.46
N PRO A 244 6.79 -6.18 8.21
CA PRO A 244 5.69 -5.45 7.56
C PRO A 244 4.45 -6.31 7.32
N THR A 245 4.58 -7.64 7.26
CA THR A 245 3.43 -8.55 7.07
C THR A 245 2.44 -8.48 8.23
N ARG A 246 2.84 -7.91 9.36
CA ARG A 246 1.99 -7.79 10.55
C ARG A 246 1.25 -6.46 10.62
N TRP A 247 1.54 -5.53 9.71
CA TRP A 247 0.97 -4.18 9.76
C TRP A 247 -0.49 -4.19 9.33
N ARG A 248 -1.27 -3.31 9.97
CA ARG A 248 -2.69 -3.16 9.73
C ARG A 248 -3.01 -1.69 9.61
N ALA A 249 -3.59 -1.28 8.49
CA ALA A 249 -4.08 0.08 8.27
C ALA A 249 -5.08 0.10 7.12
N ARG A 250 -6.07 0.99 7.14
CA ARG A 250 -6.89 1.21 5.93
C ARG A 250 -6.07 1.86 4.84
N VAL A 251 -5.31 2.89 5.19
CA VAL A 251 -4.34 3.56 4.32
C VAL A 251 -2.97 3.53 4.99
N LEU A 252 -1.96 3.11 4.23
CA LEU A 252 -0.57 3.25 4.59
C LEU A 252 0.06 4.31 3.69
N PHE A 253 0.58 5.37 4.27
CA PHE A 253 1.38 6.38 3.57
C PHE A 253 2.85 6.16 3.91
N LEU A 254 3.62 5.69 2.92
CA LEU A 254 5.07 5.51 3.00
C LEU A 254 5.76 6.63 2.26
N ASP A 255 6.21 7.62 3.01
CA ASP A 255 6.97 8.72 2.45
C ASP A 255 8.47 8.43 2.54
N VAL A 256 8.98 7.78 1.51
CA VAL A 256 10.33 7.24 1.46
C VAL A 256 10.96 7.42 0.09
N CYS A 257 12.27 7.25 -0.03
CA CYS A 257 12.96 7.42 -1.32
C CYS A 257 12.51 6.39 -2.37
N PHE A 258 12.35 5.11 -2.01
CA PHE A 258 11.78 4.09 -2.88
C PHE A 258 10.88 3.18 -2.04
N GLY A 259 9.56 3.27 -2.25
CA GLY A 259 8.62 2.35 -1.61
C GLY A 259 8.02 1.35 -2.59
N LEU A 260 7.91 1.71 -3.87
CA LEU A 260 7.71 0.76 -4.97
C LEU A 260 9.02 0.56 -5.73
N MET A 261 9.54 -0.67 -5.72
CA MET A 261 10.71 -1.03 -6.51
C MET A 261 10.27 -1.42 -7.93
N ALA A 262 10.38 -0.47 -8.86
CA ALA A 262 10.06 -0.68 -10.27
C ALA A 262 11.27 -1.11 -11.13
N THR A 263 12.41 -1.45 -10.54
CA THR A 263 13.61 -1.89 -11.29
C THR A 263 13.73 -3.41 -11.32
N ASP A 264 14.69 -3.92 -12.09
CA ASP A 264 15.07 -5.34 -12.21
C ASP A 264 16.40 -5.66 -11.50
N LEU A 265 17.01 -4.68 -10.82
CA LEU A 265 18.29 -4.82 -10.13
C LEU A 265 18.23 -5.81 -8.97
N VAL A 266 17.07 -5.88 -8.32
CA VAL A 266 16.73 -6.86 -7.29
C VAL A 266 15.35 -7.38 -7.63
N ASP A 267 15.15 -8.68 -7.43
CA ASP A 267 13.85 -9.31 -7.57
C ASP A 267 12.85 -8.68 -6.58
N ARG A 268 11.76 -8.13 -7.12
CA ARG A 268 10.77 -7.36 -6.36
C ARG A 268 10.11 -8.14 -5.23
N ARG A 269 10.15 -9.46 -5.28
CA ARG A 269 9.66 -10.32 -4.20
C ARG A 269 10.45 -10.12 -2.91
N TYR A 270 11.67 -9.57 -2.99
CA TYR A 270 12.44 -9.14 -1.83
C TYR A 270 12.02 -7.77 -1.27
N GLY A 271 11.26 -6.99 -2.03
CA GLY A 271 10.86 -5.64 -1.65
C GLY A 271 9.88 -5.57 -0.47
N LEU A 272 9.87 -4.44 0.22
CA LEU A 272 8.93 -4.15 1.31
C LEU A 272 7.47 -4.24 0.86
N LEU A 273 7.18 -3.73 -0.33
CA LEU A 273 5.82 -3.72 -0.87
C LEU A 273 5.27 -5.13 -1.03
N ASN A 274 6.09 -6.09 -1.47
CA ASN A 274 5.70 -7.50 -1.57
C ASN A 274 5.32 -8.09 -0.20
N ALA A 275 6.03 -7.72 0.88
CA ALA A 275 5.66 -8.15 2.23
C ALA A 275 4.35 -7.53 2.71
N LEU A 276 4.13 -6.24 2.39
CA LEU A 276 2.89 -5.53 2.71
C LEU A 276 1.69 -6.10 1.94
N GLU A 277 1.87 -6.49 0.69
CA GLU A 277 0.81 -7.04 -0.16
C GLU A 277 0.43 -8.47 0.20
N ASN A 278 1.41 -9.33 0.50
CA ASN A 278 1.15 -10.75 0.75
C ASN A 278 0.76 -11.06 2.20
N GLY A 279 1.20 -10.24 3.16
CA GLY A 279 0.93 -10.49 4.57
C GLY A 279 0.23 -9.35 5.29
N GLY A 280 0.52 -8.11 4.90
CA GLY A 280 -0.04 -6.92 5.53
C GLY A 280 -1.55 -6.84 5.36
N ARG A 281 -2.24 -6.41 6.42
CA ARG A 281 -3.67 -6.07 6.37
C ARG A 281 -3.82 -4.59 6.04
N VAL A 282 -3.23 -4.21 4.91
CA VAL A 282 -3.23 -2.84 4.42
C VAL A 282 -4.25 -2.70 3.29
N GLY A 283 -5.08 -1.67 3.39
CA GLY A 283 -6.14 -1.44 2.43
C GLY A 283 -5.68 -0.73 1.16
N ALA A 284 -4.91 0.34 1.29
CA ALA A 284 -4.29 1.08 0.19
C ALA A 284 -2.91 1.58 0.61
N ILE A 285 -2.00 1.71 -0.35
CA ILE A 285 -0.64 2.19 -0.12
C ILE A 285 -0.41 3.42 -0.99
N VAL A 286 -0.01 4.52 -0.35
CA VAL A 286 0.47 5.74 -1.00
C VAL A 286 1.96 5.79 -0.76
N THR A 287 2.75 5.84 -1.84
CA THR A 287 4.21 5.80 -1.73
C THR A 287 4.88 6.45 -2.93
N ASN A 288 6.15 6.79 -2.77
CA ASN A 288 7.01 7.21 -3.86
C ASN A 288 7.57 5.98 -4.61
N PHE A 289 7.78 6.13 -5.91
CA PHE A 289 8.48 5.16 -6.78
C PHE A 289 9.83 5.66 -7.28
N GLU A 290 10.15 6.92 -7.01
CA GLU A 290 11.40 7.58 -7.33
C GLU A 290 11.91 8.37 -6.13
N LEU A 291 13.19 8.74 -6.18
CA LEU A 291 13.86 9.50 -5.14
C LEU A 291 13.17 10.85 -4.91
N SER A 292 12.31 10.90 -3.90
CA SER A 292 11.65 12.11 -3.44
C SER A 292 12.22 12.55 -2.09
N PHE A 293 12.38 13.86 -1.92
CA PHE A 293 12.73 14.50 -0.66
C PHE A 293 11.58 15.38 -0.22
N THR A 294 10.81 14.86 0.73
CA THR A 294 9.68 15.56 1.34
C THR A 294 10.08 16.08 2.72
N THR A 295 9.39 17.12 3.17
CA THR A 295 9.50 17.60 4.55
C THR A 295 8.43 16.96 5.41
N VAL A 296 8.65 16.91 6.74
CA VAL A 296 7.62 16.47 7.70
C VAL A 296 6.31 17.23 7.51
N ASP A 297 6.38 18.56 7.32
CA ASP A 297 5.19 19.40 7.08
C ASP A 297 4.42 18.96 5.83
N PHE A 298 5.12 18.59 4.76
CA PHE A 298 4.50 18.06 3.55
C PHE A 298 3.85 16.70 3.83
N SER A 299 4.56 15.78 4.50
CA SER A 299 4.02 14.47 4.85
C SER A 299 2.78 14.57 5.76
N GLU A 300 2.79 15.51 6.71
CA GLU A 300 1.65 15.81 7.59
C GLU A 300 0.48 16.36 6.77
N THR A 301 0.72 17.31 5.86
CA THR A 301 -0.31 17.87 4.97
C THR A 301 -0.99 16.78 4.14
N VAL A 302 -0.20 15.87 3.54
CA VAL A 302 -0.72 14.73 2.79
C VAL A 302 -1.49 13.78 3.71
N SER A 303 -0.98 13.52 4.91
CA SER A 303 -1.65 12.66 5.90
C SER A 303 -3.00 13.23 6.33
N GLU A 304 -3.10 14.52 6.56
CA GLU A 304 -4.35 15.21 6.89
C GLU A 304 -5.35 15.12 5.72
N ALA A 305 -4.88 15.31 4.48
CA ALA A 305 -5.71 15.14 3.29
C ALA A 305 -6.26 13.71 3.20
N LEU A 306 -5.42 12.69 3.40
CA LEU A 306 -5.82 11.28 3.40
C LEU A 306 -6.81 10.94 4.53
N CYS A 307 -6.59 11.48 5.74
CA CYS A 307 -7.53 11.32 6.87
C CYS A 307 -8.89 11.98 6.62
N SER A 308 -8.92 13.11 5.93
CA SER A 308 -10.15 13.86 5.66
C SER A 308 -10.93 13.34 4.44
N GLY A 309 -10.39 12.36 3.72
CA GLY A 309 -10.95 11.86 2.46
C GLY A 309 -10.76 12.84 1.29
N GLY A 310 -9.83 13.78 1.41
CA GLY A 310 -9.39 14.64 0.33
C GLY A 310 -8.78 13.79 -0.80
N GLN A 311 -9.26 14.02 -2.03
CA GLN A 311 -8.66 13.48 -3.25
C GLN A 311 -7.58 14.41 -3.79
#